data_AF-A0A1Y6MEL2-F1
#
_entry.id   AF-A0A1Y6MEL2-F1
#
_cell.length_a   1.000
_cell.length_b   1.000
_cell.length_c   1.000
_cell.angle_alpha   90.00
_cell.angle_beta   90.00
_cell.angle_gamma   90.00
#
_symmetry.space_group_name_H-M   'P 1'
#
loop_
_entity.id
_entity.type
_entity.pdbx_description
1 polymer ?
#
loop_
_entity_poly.entity_id
_entity_poly.type
_entity_poly.pdbx_seq_one_letter_code
_entity_poly.pdbx_strand_id
1 'polypeptide(L)' 'MDIQHLTPNEKDLFIKTLAECYRRLKAAKIEAKELTKDGFQLMFRSVYKDINNMT' A
#
# COMPACT_ATOMS: atom_id res chain seq x y z
N MET A 1 -0.73 11.73 0.71
CA MET A 1 0.63 11.82 0.15
C MET A 1 0.49 12.42 -1.22
N ASP A 2 1.16 13.53 -1.49
CA ASP A 2 1.24 14.07 -2.84
C ASP A 2 2.38 13.36 -3.57
N ILE A 3 2.03 12.53 -4.55
CA ILE A 3 2.97 11.63 -5.25
C ILE A 3 3.96 12.44 -6.10
N GLN A 4 3.61 13.68 -6.49
CA GLN A 4 4.47 14.50 -7.35
C GLN A 4 5.74 14.96 -6.64
N HIS A 5 5.68 15.13 -5.31
CA HIS A 5 6.77 15.63 -4.49
C HIS A 5 7.64 14.54 -3.86
N LEU A 6 7.39 13.26 -4.18
CA LEU A 6 8.18 12.14 -3.66
C LEU A 6 9.51 11.99 -4.41
N THR A 7 10.57 11.74 -3.64
CA THR A 7 11.85 11.29 -4.17
C THR A 7 11.71 9.94 -4.90
N PRO A 8 12.65 9.55 -5.77
CA PRO A 8 12.60 8.25 -6.45
C PRO A 8 12.46 7.06 -5.48
N ASN A 9 13.17 7.10 -4.34
CA ASN A 9 13.10 6.04 -3.33
C ASN A 9 11.73 5.97 -2.65
N GLU A 10 11.14 7.13 -2.32
CA GLU A 10 9.78 7.18 -1.76
C GLU A 10 8.73 6.70 -2.76
N LYS A 11 8.91 7.00 -4.06
CA LYS A 11 8.05 6.46 -5.12
C LYS A 11 8.16 4.95 -5.23
N ASP A 12 9.37 4.40 -5.20
CA ASP A 12 9.59 2.95 -5.24
C ASP A 12 8.96 2.25 -4.01
N LEU A 13 9.17 2.79 -2.81
CA LEU A 13 8.54 2.29 -1.59
C LEU A 13 7.02 2.36 -1.66
N PHE A 14 6.47 3.46 -2.19
CA PHE A 14 5.04 3.62 -2.40
C PHE A 14 4.47 2.58 -3.37
N ILE A 15 5.13 2.34 -4.51
CA ILE A 15 4.73 1.33 -5.51
C ILE A 15 4.79 -0.07 -4.90
N LYS A 16 5.87 -0.43 -4.18
CA LYS A 16 6.00 -1.71 -3.48
C LYS A 16 4.88 -1.92 -2.46
N THR A 17 4.56 -0.88 -1.70
CA THR A 17 3.46 -0.90 -0.73
C THR A 17 2.11 -1.15 -1.42
N LEU A 18 1.84 -0.48 -2.54
CA LEU A 18 0.62 -0.70 -3.31
C LEU A 18 0.54 -2.12 -3.88
N ALA A 19 1.62 -2.62 -4.46
CA ALA A 19 1.67 -3.97 -5.02
C ALA A 19 1.35 -5.03 -3.96
N GLU A 20 1.90 -4.87 -2.76
CA GLU A 20 1.63 -5.76 -1.63
C GLU A 20 0.20 -5.64 -1.10
N CYS A 21 -0.38 -4.43 -1.06
CA CYS A 21 -1.80 -4.23 -0.77
C CYS A 21 -2.69 -5.01 -1.75
N TYR A 22 -2.45 -4.89 -3.05
CA TYR A 22 -3.21 -5.64 -4.08
C TYR A 22 -3.02 -7.15 -3.95
N ARG A 23 -1.82 -7.63 -3.59
CA ARG A 23 -1.56 -9.05 -3.34
C ARG A 23 -2.40 -9.57 -2.17
N ARG A 24 -2.47 -8.82 -1.05
CA ARG A 24 -3.28 -9.18 0.13
C ARG A 24 -4.77 -9.20 -0.19
N LEU A 25 -5.27 -8.20 -0.91
CA LEU A 25 -6.67 -8.17 -1.37
C LEU A 25 -7.02 -9.36 -2.25
N LYS A 26 -6.17 -9.68 -3.24
CA LYS A 26 -6.34 -10.84 -4.11
C LYS A 26 -6.36 -12.16 -3.32
N ALA A 27 -5.46 -12.32 -2.35
CA ALA A 27 -5.41 -13.50 -1.49
C ALA A 27 -6.67 -13.63 -0.62
N ALA A 28 -7.21 -12.51 -0.14
CA ALA A 28 -8.45 -12.45 0.63
C ALA A 28 -9.71 -12.58 -0.24
N LYS A 29 -9.57 -12.61 -1.58
CA LYS A 29 -10.69 -12.57 -2.54
C LYS A 29 -11.59 -11.33 -2.35
N ILE A 30 -11.00 -10.21 -1.93
CA ILE A 30 -11.66 -8.92 -1.78
C ILE A 30 -11.34 -8.09 -3.01
N GLU A 31 -12.38 -7.64 -3.71
CA GLU A 31 -12.24 -6.68 -4.79
C GLU A 31 -11.99 -5.27 -4.24
N ALA A 32 -11.23 -4.45 -4.95
CA ALA A 32 -10.92 -3.08 -4.51
C ALA A 32 -12.18 -2.23 -4.25
N LYS A 33 -13.28 -2.49 -4.97
CA LYS A 33 -14.58 -1.82 -4.79
C LYS A 33 -15.26 -2.13 -3.46
N GLU A 34 -14.90 -3.25 -2.83
CA GLU A 34 -15.47 -3.71 -1.55
C GLU A 34 -14.74 -3.10 -0.35
N LEU A 35 -13.62 -2.42 -0.59
CA LEU A 35 -12.80 -1.82 0.44
C LEU A 35 -13.19 -0.35 0.63
N THR A 36 -13.57 0.00 1.85
CA THR A 36 -13.75 1.42 2.21
C THR A 36 -12.41 2.15 2.12
N LYS A 37 -12.46 3.46 1.87
CA LYS A 37 -11.26 4.32 1.88
C LYS A 37 -10.46 4.16 3.18
N ASP A 38 -11.15 4.08 4.31
CA ASP A 38 -10.52 3.93 5.63
C ASP A 38 -9.89 2.54 5.80
N GLY A 39 -10.57 1.49 5.32
CA GLY A 39 -10.01 0.13 5.28
C GLY A 39 -8.74 0.05 4.44
N PHE A 40 -8.75 0.70 3.26
CA PHE A 40 -7.55 0.82 2.43
C PHE A 40 -6.43 1.57 3.13
N GLN A 41 -6.72 2.69 3.78
CA GLN A 41 -5.70 3.47 4.50
C GLN A 41 -5.08 2.67 5.65
N LEU A 42 -5.87 1.89 6.39
CA LEU A 42 -5.36 1.02 7.45
C LEU A 42 -4.45 -0.06 6.90
N MET A 43 -4.89 -0.76 5.84
CA MET A 43 -4.08 -1.78 5.17
C MET A 43 -2.78 -1.20 4.63
N PHE A 44 -2.86 -0.07 3.92
CA PHE A 44 -1.69 0.61 3.37
C PHE A 44 -0.69 0.98 4.46
N ARG A 45 -1.14 1.56 5.57
CA ARG A 45 -0.27 1.90 6.72
C ARG A 45 0.40 0.67 7.33
N SER A 46 -0.31 -0.45 7.44
CA SER A 46 0.25 -1.72 7.92
C SER A 46 1.35 -2.21 6.99
N VAL A 47 1.05 -2.32 5.69
CA VAL A 47 2.00 -2.80 4.69
C VAL A 47 3.23 -1.89 4.58
N TYR A 48 3.02 -0.58 4.60
CA TYR A 48 4.10 0.40 4.54
C TYR A 48 5.06 0.22 5.72
N LYS A 49 4.55 0.04 6.94
CA LYS A 49 5.37 -0.24 8.12
C LYS A 49 6.13 -1.57 7.98
N ASP A 50 5.46 -2.62 7.51
CA ASP A 50 6.07 -3.93 7.32
C ASP A 50 7.28 -3.83 6.36
N ILE A 51 7.10 -3.19 5.20
CA ILE A 51 8.15 -3.06 4.18
C ILE A 51 9.27 -2.12 4.67
N ASN A 52 8.92 -0.97 5.25
CA ASN A 52 9.90 0.00 5.70
C ASN A 52 10.76 -0.51 6.88
N ASN A 53 10.24 -1.43 7.69
CA ASN A 53 11.00 -2.06 8.76
C ASN A 53 11.87 -3.25 8.30
N MET A 54 11.74 -3.68 7.04
CA MET A 54 12.55 -4.75 6.43
C MET A 54 13.77 -4.23 5.65
N THR A 55 13.84 -2.91 5.43
CA THR A 55 14.95 -2.17 4.79
C THR A 55 15.77 -1.42 5.82
#